data_AF-A0A1Q5TLT1-F1
#
_entry.id   AF-A0A1Q5TLT1-F1
#
_cell.length_a   1.000
_cell.length_b   1.000
_cell.length_c   1.000
_cell.angle_alpha   90.00
_cell.angle_beta   90.00
_cell.angle_gamma   90.00
#
_symmetry.space_group_name_H-M   'P 1'
#
loop_
_entity.id
_entity.type
_entity.pdbx_description
1 polymer ?
#
loop_
_entity_poly.entity_id
_entity_poly.type
_entity_poly.pdbx_seq_one_letter_code
_entity_poly.pdbx_strand_id
1 'polypeptide(L)'
;MNYDLKTSTDPNTRLEKNKNGADILDKPAFVKNLGLADAVKRAENAYPKTGGTITGHVDINASHGVLRLNAPERNSDIFVEFGSGNNRDAFIGFGSRDTKTFTIHNDKTNAKLQINEYATFNENKLLDMGDIASHTGSSPKTVMSQKSVTEAINRHASLGINQQWRDVTDNRRPSVAYKNNTDRPICISVTYQELVIRDWYALMALNINGRDIVYSGTSMSAHEGTIESRAFVTGVIPPGASYSLSMYTNHDITSGNLRWYELS
;
A
#
# COMPACT_ATOMS: atom_id res chain seq x y z
N MET A 1 -59.33 26.72 -64.60
CA MET A 1 -58.56 27.07 -65.82
C MET A 1 -58.08 25.77 -66.43
N ASN A 2 -58.45 25.47 -67.68
CA ASN A 2 -57.93 24.30 -68.38
C ASN A 2 -56.45 24.51 -68.68
N TYR A 3 -55.59 23.54 -68.32
CA TYR A 3 -54.24 23.47 -68.85
C TYR A 3 -54.30 22.84 -70.23
N ASP A 4 -54.43 23.71 -71.23
CA ASP A 4 -54.41 23.33 -72.63
C ASP A 4 -53.03 22.74 -72.97
N LEU A 5 -53.02 21.49 -73.45
CA LEU A 5 -51.81 20.77 -73.82
C LEU A 5 -51.26 21.36 -75.12
N LYS A 6 -50.47 22.44 -75.00
CA LYS A 6 -49.83 23.11 -76.14
C LYS A 6 -49.14 22.10 -77.05
N THR A 7 -49.71 21.90 -78.23
CA THR A 7 -49.08 21.24 -79.39
C THR A 7 -48.02 22.16 -79.99
N SER A 8 -46.98 22.48 -79.20
CA SER A 8 -45.84 23.25 -79.67
C SER A 8 -45.06 22.44 -80.72
N THR A 9 -45.17 22.89 -81.96
CA THR A 9 -44.41 22.38 -83.11
C THR A 9 -43.02 23.02 -83.20
N ASP A 10 -42.72 24.02 -82.37
CA ASP A 10 -41.38 24.64 -82.29
C ASP A 10 -40.41 23.70 -81.54
N PRO A 11 -39.38 23.13 -82.21
CA PRO A 11 -38.41 22.26 -81.56
C PRO A 11 -37.62 22.96 -80.44
N ASN A 12 -37.52 24.31 -80.46
CA ASN A 12 -36.80 25.09 -79.46
C ASN A 12 -37.52 25.15 -78.09
N THR A 13 -38.73 24.58 -77.99
CA THR A 13 -39.51 24.48 -76.74
C THR A 13 -39.37 23.12 -76.03
N ARG A 14 -38.50 22.24 -76.54
CA ARG A 14 -38.24 20.89 -76.01
C ARG A 14 -36.81 20.79 -75.47
N LEU A 15 -36.58 19.82 -74.58
CA LEU A 15 -35.24 19.58 -74.03
C LEU A 15 -34.27 19.08 -75.11
N GLU A 16 -33.11 19.72 -75.21
CA GLU A 16 -32.03 19.41 -76.17
C GLU A 16 -31.13 18.28 -75.63
N LYS A 17 -30.99 17.19 -76.39
CA LYS A 17 -30.20 16.00 -75.95
C LYS A 17 -28.74 16.33 -75.58
N ASN A 18 -28.09 17.22 -76.32
CA ASN A 18 -26.70 17.62 -76.08
C ASN A 18 -26.51 18.55 -74.86
N LYS A 19 -27.59 19.10 -74.29
CA LYS A 19 -27.56 19.92 -73.06
C LYS A 19 -27.62 19.10 -71.78
N ASN A 20 -28.00 17.82 -71.86
CA ASN A 20 -28.12 16.91 -70.72
C ASN A 20 -28.94 17.49 -69.54
N GLY A 21 -30.00 18.25 -69.82
CA GLY A 21 -30.86 18.86 -68.79
C GLY A 21 -30.31 20.16 -68.18
N ALA A 22 -29.24 20.73 -68.72
CA ALA A 22 -28.78 22.08 -68.36
C ALA A 22 -29.83 23.17 -68.69
N ASP A 23 -30.68 22.90 -69.67
CA ASP A 23 -31.80 23.67 -70.22
C ASP A 23 -33.12 23.54 -69.42
N ILE A 24 -33.15 22.75 -68.34
CA ILE A 24 -34.29 22.66 -67.43
C ILE A 24 -34.37 23.94 -66.57
N LEU A 25 -35.43 24.73 -66.77
CA LEU A 25 -35.69 25.99 -66.07
C LEU A 25 -35.91 25.82 -64.56
N ASP A 26 -36.72 24.85 -64.14
CA ASP A 26 -37.02 24.55 -62.73
C ASP A 26 -36.61 23.11 -62.40
N LYS A 27 -35.35 22.95 -61.99
CA LYS A 27 -34.79 21.67 -61.58
C LYS A 27 -35.47 21.09 -60.33
N PRO A 28 -35.79 21.87 -59.27
CA PRO A 28 -36.61 21.38 -58.16
C PRO A 28 -37.96 20.79 -58.58
N ALA A 29 -38.73 21.48 -59.44
CA ALA A 29 -40.01 20.96 -59.93
C ALA A 29 -39.81 19.72 -60.82
N PHE A 30 -38.77 19.68 -61.64
CA PHE A 30 -38.41 18.50 -62.43
C PHE A 30 -38.11 17.28 -61.53
N VAL A 31 -37.28 17.44 -60.49
CA VAL A 31 -36.97 16.39 -59.50
C VAL A 31 -38.24 15.93 -58.77
N LYS A 32 -39.15 16.85 -58.42
CA LYS A 32 -40.45 16.51 -57.83
C LYS A 32 -41.33 15.72 -58.80
N ASN A 33 -41.39 16.10 -60.07
CA ASN A 33 -42.18 15.41 -61.10
C ASN A 33 -41.63 14.02 -61.45
N LEU A 34 -40.33 13.78 -61.25
CA LEU A 34 -39.72 12.45 -61.29
C LEU A 34 -40.00 11.59 -60.05
N GLY A 35 -40.71 12.10 -59.04
CA GLY A 35 -40.96 11.40 -57.78
C GLY A 35 -39.75 11.30 -56.85
N LEU A 36 -38.68 12.05 -57.10
CA LEU A 36 -37.40 11.92 -56.40
C LEU A 36 -37.27 12.80 -55.14
N ALA A 37 -38.27 13.63 -54.83
CA ALA A 37 -38.24 14.57 -53.70
C ALA A 37 -37.95 13.88 -52.34
N ASP A 38 -38.60 12.74 -52.07
CA ASP A 38 -38.37 11.97 -50.83
C ASP A 38 -36.99 11.30 -50.81
N ALA A 39 -36.44 10.93 -51.97
CA ALA A 39 -35.09 10.36 -52.07
C ALA A 39 -34.02 11.41 -51.76
N VAL A 40 -34.19 12.64 -52.28
CA VAL A 40 -33.33 13.79 -51.94
C VAL A 40 -33.39 14.06 -50.43
N LYS A 41 -34.58 14.20 -49.86
CA LYS A 41 -34.74 14.44 -48.41
C LYS A 41 -34.11 13.33 -47.56
N ARG A 42 -34.24 12.07 -47.95
CA ARG A 42 -33.58 10.94 -47.24
C ARG A 42 -32.05 10.99 -47.36
N ALA A 43 -31.51 11.39 -48.51
CA ALA A 43 -30.07 11.53 -48.72
C ALA A 43 -29.48 12.69 -47.90
N GLU A 44 -30.17 13.83 -47.83
CA GLU A 44 -29.79 14.99 -47.00
C GLU A 44 -29.73 14.67 -45.50
N ASN A 45 -30.56 13.73 -45.04
CA ASN A 45 -30.64 13.29 -43.65
C ASN A 45 -29.90 11.97 -43.37
N ALA A 46 -29.16 11.44 -44.33
CA ALA A 46 -28.39 10.20 -44.16
C ALA A 46 -27.04 10.46 -43.49
N TYR A 47 -26.63 9.57 -42.57
CA TYR A 47 -25.31 9.69 -41.94
C TYR A 47 -24.18 9.37 -42.94
N PRO A 48 -23.17 10.25 -43.12
CA PRO A 48 -22.08 10.05 -44.07
C PRO A 48 -21.10 8.96 -43.63
N LYS A 49 -20.68 8.11 -44.57
CA LYS A 49 -19.68 7.05 -44.33
C LYS A 49 -18.27 7.56 -44.03
N THR A 50 -17.99 8.83 -44.33
CA THR A 50 -16.71 9.51 -44.10
C THR A 50 -16.60 10.13 -42.71
N GLY A 51 -17.60 9.94 -41.84
CA GLY A 51 -17.67 10.55 -40.51
C GLY A 51 -18.49 11.84 -40.49
N GLY A 52 -18.99 12.18 -39.31
CA GLY A 52 -19.79 13.36 -39.02
C GLY A 52 -20.27 13.36 -37.57
N THR A 53 -21.10 14.33 -37.19
CA THR A 53 -21.68 14.39 -35.84
C THR A 53 -23.04 13.70 -35.80
N ILE A 54 -23.25 12.80 -34.85
CA ILE A 54 -24.59 12.29 -34.50
C ILE A 54 -25.05 13.01 -33.24
N THR A 55 -26.19 13.70 -33.32
CA THR A 55 -26.78 14.46 -32.19
C THR A 55 -27.95 13.74 -31.53
N GLY A 56 -28.39 12.60 -32.08
CA GLY A 56 -29.42 11.73 -31.52
C GLY A 56 -28.84 10.53 -30.78
N HIS A 57 -29.72 9.78 -30.10
CA HIS A 57 -29.40 8.49 -29.49
C HIS A 57 -29.01 7.45 -30.55
N VAL A 58 -28.10 6.53 -30.19
CA VAL A 58 -27.61 5.46 -31.08
C VAL A 58 -27.69 4.12 -30.34
N ASP A 59 -28.61 3.26 -30.78
CA ASP A 59 -28.63 1.85 -30.39
C ASP A 59 -27.87 1.01 -31.43
N ILE A 60 -26.91 0.20 -30.96
CA ILE A 60 -26.20 -0.77 -31.81
C ILE A 60 -26.75 -2.17 -31.53
N ASN A 61 -27.69 -2.60 -32.36
CA ASN A 61 -28.30 -3.93 -32.27
C ASN A 61 -27.68 -4.88 -33.32
N ALA A 62 -26.77 -5.74 -32.86
CA ALA A 62 -26.11 -6.75 -33.69
C ALA A 62 -25.89 -8.05 -32.89
N SER A 63 -25.83 -9.20 -33.58
CA SER A 63 -25.70 -10.50 -32.91
C SER A 63 -24.31 -10.76 -32.31
N HIS A 64 -23.26 -10.17 -32.87
CA HIS A 64 -21.87 -10.29 -32.42
C HIS A 64 -21.08 -9.02 -32.74
N GLY A 65 -20.06 -8.69 -31.94
CA GLY A 65 -19.04 -7.69 -32.30
C GLY A 65 -19.57 -6.25 -32.47
N VAL A 66 -20.39 -5.77 -31.53
CA VAL A 66 -21.15 -4.51 -31.65
C VAL A 66 -20.31 -3.26 -31.98
N LEU A 67 -19.10 -3.13 -31.43
CA LEU A 67 -18.21 -2.01 -31.74
C LEU A 67 -16.78 -2.52 -31.91
N ARG A 68 -16.17 -2.17 -33.06
CA ARG A 68 -14.76 -2.44 -33.34
C ARG A 68 -14.08 -1.17 -33.81
N LEU A 69 -13.14 -0.69 -33.01
CA LEU A 69 -12.20 0.35 -33.40
C LEU A 69 -11.02 -0.33 -34.11
N ASN A 70 -10.58 0.20 -35.25
CA ASN A 70 -9.38 -0.27 -35.95
C ASN A 70 -8.37 0.87 -36.12
N ALA A 71 -7.15 0.64 -35.68
CA ALA A 71 -6.00 1.46 -36.00
C ALA A 71 -5.51 1.16 -37.43
N PRO A 72 -4.85 2.12 -38.12
CA PRO A 72 -4.24 1.86 -39.42
C PRO A 72 -3.07 0.86 -39.31
N GLU A 73 -2.35 0.86 -38.19
CA GLU A 73 -1.19 0.00 -37.96
C GLU A 73 -1.22 -0.63 -36.56
N ARG A 74 -0.41 -1.68 -36.36
CA ARG A 74 -0.08 -2.16 -35.02
C ARG A 74 0.63 -1.03 -34.26
N ASN A 75 0.37 -0.93 -32.95
CA ASN A 75 0.92 0.11 -32.06
C ASN A 75 0.47 1.55 -32.34
N SER A 76 -0.47 1.84 -33.25
CA SER A 76 -1.09 3.17 -33.27
C SER A 76 -1.87 3.42 -31.98
N ASP A 77 -2.00 4.69 -31.60
CA ASP A 77 -3.00 5.12 -30.64
C ASP A 77 -4.41 4.77 -31.13
N ILE A 78 -5.24 4.31 -30.20
CA ILE A 78 -6.64 3.98 -30.46
C ILE A 78 -7.43 3.98 -29.15
N PHE A 79 -8.41 4.87 -29.06
CA PHE A 79 -9.18 5.09 -27.84
C PHE A 79 -10.58 5.61 -28.14
N VAL A 80 -11.50 5.40 -27.19
CA VAL A 80 -12.75 6.17 -27.10
C VAL A 80 -12.42 7.47 -26.38
N GLU A 81 -12.72 8.60 -27.01
CA GLU A 81 -12.57 9.93 -26.43
C GLU A 81 -13.85 10.39 -25.73
N PHE A 82 -13.69 11.01 -24.56
CA PHE A 82 -14.73 11.79 -23.89
C PHE A 82 -14.20 13.22 -23.77
N GLY A 83 -14.94 14.20 -24.25
CA GLY A 83 -14.46 15.58 -24.36
C GLY A 83 -15.55 16.63 -24.20
N SER A 84 -15.11 17.89 -24.06
CA SER A 84 -15.96 19.06 -24.01
C SER A 84 -15.46 20.13 -25.00
N GLY A 85 -16.28 20.45 -26.00
CA GLY A 85 -15.89 21.29 -27.12
C GLY A 85 -14.78 20.63 -27.94
N ASN A 86 -13.62 21.30 -28.05
CA ASN A 86 -12.43 20.80 -28.74
C ASN A 86 -11.39 20.15 -27.80
N ASN A 87 -11.73 19.98 -26.51
CA ASN A 87 -10.81 19.46 -25.50
C ASN A 87 -11.19 18.02 -25.11
N ARG A 88 -10.19 17.16 -24.99
CA ARG A 88 -10.33 15.85 -24.37
C ARG A 88 -10.35 15.98 -22.84
N ASP A 89 -11.33 15.33 -22.22
CA ASP A 89 -11.53 15.29 -20.77
C ASP A 89 -11.13 13.94 -20.16
N ALA A 90 -11.28 12.85 -20.93
CA ALA A 90 -10.91 11.50 -20.57
C ALA A 90 -10.78 10.60 -21.82
N PHE A 91 -10.14 9.44 -21.69
CA PHE A 91 -10.17 8.40 -22.72
C PHE A 91 -10.12 6.98 -22.16
N ILE A 92 -10.56 6.02 -22.98
CA ILE A 92 -10.40 4.58 -22.74
C ILE A 92 -9.72 3.94 -23.96
N GLY A 93 -8.51 3.40 -23.78
CA GLY A 93 -7.77 2.71 -24.85
C GLY A 93 -6.25 2.87 -24.75
N PHE A 94 -5.58 2.83 -25.90
CA PHE A 94 -4.15 3.06 -26.07
C PHE A 94 -3.93 4.53 -26.45
N GLY A 95 -3.62 5.38 -25.47
CA GLY A 95 -3.63 6.85 -25.63
C GLY A 95 -2.43 7.48 -26.36
N SER A 96 -1.48 6.69 -26.85
CA SER A 96 -0.32 7.16 -27.61
C SER A 96 0.24 6.03 -28.49
N ARG A 97 0.98 6.38 -29.55
CA ARG A 97 1.72 5.37 -30.33
C ARG A 97 2.68 4.59 -29.42
N ASP A 98 2.86 3.30 -29.72
CA ASP A 98 3.74 2.34 -29.04
C ASP A 98 3.46 2.09 -27.55
N THR A 99 2.38 2.65 -26.99
CA THR A 99 1.96 2.26 -25.64
C THR A 99 1.41 0.83 -25.66
N LYS A 100 1.97 -0.01 -24.76
CA LYS A 100 1.49 -1.37 -24.51
C LYS A 100 0.41 -1.41 -23.43
N THR A 101 0.12 -0.25 -22.81
CA THR A 101 -0.76 -0.13 -21.65
C THR A 101 -2.16 0.28 -22.08
N PHE A 102 -3.14 -0.60 -21.92
CA PHE A 102 -4.55 -0.23 -22.01
C PHE A 102 -4.90 0.65 -20.80
N THR A 103 -5.46 1.84 -21.06
CA THR A 103 -5.63 2.88 -20.04
C THR A 103 -7.05 3.41 -20.01
N ILE A 104 -7.59 3.60 -18.81
CA ILE A 104 -8.72 4.50 -18.51
C ILE A 104 -8.11 5.74 -17.85
N HIS A 105 -8.09 6.87 -18.55
CA HIS A 105 -7.45 8.12 -18.08
C HIS A 105 -8.49 9.23 -17.98
N ASN A 106 -8.54 9.89 -16.83
CA ASN A 106 -9.22 11.18 -16.65
C ASN A 106 -8.18 12.30 -16.77
N ASP A 107 -8.22 13.07 -17.86
CA ASP A 107 -7.25 14.16 -18.09
C ASP A 107 -7.48 15.33 -17.12
N LYS A 108 -8.73 15.59 -16.69
CA LYS A 108 -9.07 16.67 -15.73
C LYS A 108 -8.40 16.50 -14.37
N THR A 109 -8.18 15.26 -13.91
CA THR A 109 -7.52 14.95 -12.63
C THR A 109 -6.17 14.27 -12.81
N ASN A 110 -5.74 14.01 -14.05
CA ASN A 110 -4.62 13.15 -14.42
C ASN A 110 -4.67 11.72 -13.80
N ALA A 111 -5.83 11.26 -13.34
CA ALA A 111 -5.98 9.95 -12.71
C ALA A 111 -6.07 8.84 -13.75
N LYS A 112 -5.38 7.73 -13.52
CA LYS A 112 -5.22 6.64 -14.49
C LYS A 112 -5.47 5.28 -13.82
N LEU A 113 -6.31 4.45 -14.44
CA LEU A 113 -6.34 3.00 -14.22
C LEU A 113 -5.75 2.34 -15.48
N GLN A 114 -4.78 1.47 -15.30
CA GLN A 114 -3.91 0.96 -16.36
C GLN A 114 -3.77 -0.56 -16.28
N ILE A 115 -3.66 -1.20 -17.44
CA ILE A 115 -3.39 -2.63 -17.60
C ILE A 115 -2.22 -2.76 -18.58
N ASN A 116 -1.09 -3.26 -18.08
CA ASN A 116 0.09 -3.62 -18.87
C ASN A 116 0.45 -5.08 -18.54
N GLU A 117 1.65 -5.36 -18.02
CA GLU A 117 1.98 -6.66 -17.40
C GLU A 117 1.15 -6.92 -16.12
N TYR A 118 0.77 -5.85 -15.42
CA TYR A 118 -0.07 -5.86 -14.23
C TYR A 118 -1.12 -4.75 -14.29
N ALA A 119 -2.14 -4.84 -13.44
CA ALA A 119 -3.05 -3.73 -13.20
C ALA A 119 -2.37 -2.68 -12.29
N THR A 120 -2.46 -1.40 -12.65
CA THR A 120 -1.90 -0.28 -11.89
C THR A 120 -2.89 0.88 -11.79
N PHE A 121 -2.84 1.65 -10.70
CA PHE A 121 -3.59 2.89 -10.51
C PHE A 121 -2.63 4.03 -10.14
N ASN A 122 -2.67 5.12 -10.91
CA ASN A 122 -1.74 6.24 -10.81
C ASN A 122 -0.27 5.74 -10.73
N GLU A 123 0.13 4.87 -11.67
CA GLU A 123 1.47 4.28 -11.78
C GLU A 123 1.88 3.33 -10.63
N ASN A 124 1.09 3.22 -9.56
CA ASN A 124 1.26 2.25 -8.48
C ASN A 124 0.61 0.92 -8.85
N LYS A 125 1.27 -0.22 -8.59
CA LYS A 125 0.71 -1.56 -8.82
C LYS A 125 -0.53 -1.76 -7.93
N LEU A 126 -1.63 -2.23 -8.54
CA LEU A 126 -2.92 -2.40 -7.85
C LEU A 126 -2.97 -3.75 -7.11
N LEU A 127 -2.33 -4.77 -7.69
CA LEU A 127 -2.21 -6.12 -7.16
C LEU A 127 -0.89 -6.76 -7.64
N ASP A 128 0.06 -6.98 -6.73
CA ASP A 128 1.13 -7.96 -6.88
C ASP A 128 0.89 -9.21 -6.02
N MET A 129 1.56 -10.31 -6.35
CA MET A 129 1.68 -11.47 -5.45
C MET A 129 2.33 -11.09 -4.11
N GLY A 130 3.17 -10.04 -4.10
CA GLY A 130 3.74 -9.45 -2.88
C GLY A 130 2.75 -8.61 -2.06
N ASP A 131 1.79 -7.94 -2.70
CA ASP A 131 0.82 -7.06 -2.01
C ASP A 131 -0.23 -7.85 -1.21
N ILE A 132 -0.42 -9.13 -1.55
CA ILE A 132 -1.30 -10.05 -0.83
C ILE A 132 -0.61 -10.61 0.45
N ALA A 133 0.68 -10.34 0.66
CA ALA A 133 1.49 -11.00 1.71
C ALA A 133 2.34 -10.07 2.58
N SER A 134 1.72 -9.11 3.29
CA SER A 134 2.32 -8.57 4.54
C SER A 134 1.33 -7.89 5.49
N HIS A 135 0.23 -8.57 5.89
CA HIS A 135 -0.56 -8.09 7.03
C HIS A 135 -0.18 -8.81 8.32
N THR A 136 0.10 -8.01 9.34
CA THR A 136 -0.03 -8.41 10.74
C THR A 136 -1.11 -7.50 11.35
N GLY A 137 -2.02 -8.06 12.15
CA GLY A 137 -3.21 -7.34 12.61
C GLY A 137 -2.89 -5.97 13.23
N SER A 138 -3.74 -4.95 13.06
CA SER A 138 -5.09 -5.00 13.63
C SER A 138 -6.20 -4.29 12.82
N SER A 139 -6.05 -4.12 11.51
CA SER A 139 -7.22 -3.80 10.68
C SER A 139 -8.01 -5.09 10.37
N PRO A 140 -9.36 -5.09 10.44
CA PRO A 140 -10.17 -6.17 9.89
C PRO A 140 -10.17 -6.18 8.34
N LYS A 141 -9.53 -5.22 7.65
CA LYS A 141 -9.61 -5.01 6.19
C LYS A 141 -8.38 -4.40 5.46
N THR A 142 -7.24 -4.09 6.09
CA THR A 142 -6.16 -3.24 5.50
C THR A 142 -4.77 -3.84 5.67
N VAL A 143 -3.73 -3.20 5.06
CA VAL A 143 -2.27 -3.49 5.10
C VAL A 143 -1.56 -3.26 6.48
N MET A 144 -0.38 -3.83 6.82
CA MET A 144 0.53 -3.38 7.92
C MET A 144 1.92 -4.08 7.88
N SER A 145 2.98 -3.29 7.65
CA SER A 145 4.32 -3.75 7.23
C SER A 145 5.13 -4.61 8.22
N GLN A 146 5.97 -5.50 7.68
CA GLN A 146 6.95 -6.30 8.43
C GLN A 146 7.90 -5.44 9.28
N LYS A 147 8.31 -4.25 8.80
CA LYS A 147 9.13 -3.33 9.59
C LYS A 147 8.42 -2.90 10.88
N SER A 148 7.13 -2.59 10.81
CA SER A 148 6.30 -2.24 11.97
C SER A 148 6.21 -3.39 12.98
N VAL A 149 6.17 -4.65 12.50
CA VAL A 149 6.24 -5.85 13.35
C VAL A 149 7.58 -5.93 14.07
N THR A 150 8.69 -5.85 13.33
CA THR A 150 10.03 -5.95 13.89
C THR A 150 10.30 -4.84 14.90
N GLU A 151 9.86 -3.61 14.63
CA GLU A 151 9.96 -2.49 15.57
C GLU A 151 9.08 -2.68 16.82
N ALA A 152 7.84 -3.19 16.66
CA ALA A 152 6.97 -3.48 17.79
C ALA A 152 7.53 -4.61 18.67
N ILE A 153 7.99 -5.71 18.08
CA ILE A 153 8.63 -6.82 18.79
C ILE A 153 9.89 -6.35 19.51
N ASN A 154 10.77 -5.60 18.83
CA ASN A 154 12.02 -5.12 19.44
C ASN A 154 11.77 -4.12 20.58
N ARG A 155 10.79 -3.21 20.44
CA ARG A 155 10.43 -2.24 21.48
C ARG A 155 9.82 -2.89 22.73
N HIS A 156 9.09 -4.00 22.56
CA HIS A 156 8.44 -4.73 23.65
C HIS A 156 9.12 -6.08 23.96
N ALA A 157 10.39 -6.24 23.54
CA ALA A 157 11.09 -7.50 23.65
C ALA A 157 11.25 -7.90 25.12
N SER A 158 10.70 -9.07 25.48
CA SER A 158 10.75 -9.64 26.82
C SER A 158 12.18 -9.83 27.35
N LEU A 159 12.30 -9.98 28.67
CA LEU A 159 13.56 -10.26 29.36
C LEU A 159 14.31 -11.44 28.70
N GLY A 160 15.61 -11.28 28.49
CA GLY A 160 16.50 -12.26 27.85
C GLY A 160 16.60 -12.16 26.32
N ILE A 161 15.65 -11.54 25.62
CA ILE A 161 15.75 -11.35 24.17
C ILE A 161 16.76 -10.25 23.86
N ASN A 162 17.81 -10.54 23.09
CA ASN A 162 18.90 -9.60 22.75
C ASN A 162 19.59 -8.96 23.98
N GLN A 163 19.62 -9.67 25.12
CA GLN A 163 20.35 -9.28 26.33
C GLN A 163 21.44 -10.30 26.62
N GLN A 164 22.52 -9.89 27.26
CA GLN A 164 23.61 -10.79 27.64
C GLN A 164 23.93 -10.64 29.13
N TRP A 165 24.35 -11.73 29.77
CA TRP A 165 24.91 -11.67 31.11
C TRP A 165 26.25 -10.96 31.09
N ARG A 166 26.36 -9.88 31.85
CA ARG A 166 27.59 -9.09 32.01
C ARG A 166 28.06 -9.20 33.45
N ASP A 167 29.34 -9.49 33.63
CA ASP A 167 29.98 -9.33 34.95
C ASP A 167 30.11 -7.83 35.23
N VAL A 168 29.54 -7.39 36.34
CA VAL A 168 29.61 -5.99 36.81
C VAL A 168 30.16 -5.90 38.23
N THR A 169 30.77 -6.97 38.74
CA THR A 169 31.24 -7.10 40.13
C THR A 169 32.08 -5.91 40.58
N ASP A 170 33.09 -5.50 39.79
CA ASP A 170 33.96 -4.36 40.14
C ASP A 170 33.25 -2.99 40.10
N ASN A 171 32.10 -2.91 39.42
CA ASN A 171 31.28 -1.71 39.23
C ASN A 171 30.05 -1.66 40.17
N ARG A 172 29.92 -2.63 41.08
CA ARG A 172 28.77 -2.78 41.99
C ARG A 172 29.25 -2.97 43.43
N ARG A 173 28.52 -2.40 44.38
CA ARG A 173 28.78 -2.53 45.82
C ARG A 173 27.46 -2.67 46.57
N PRO A 174 27.38 -3.50 47.62
CA PRO A 174 26.25 -3.50 48.53
C PRO A 174 25.99 -2.13 49.14
N SER A 175 24.74 -1.87 49.51
CA SER A 175 24.23 -0.62 50.08
C SER A 175 24.37 0.64 49.18
N VAL A 176 24.80 0.49 47.93
CA VAL A 176 24.79 1.55 46.92
C VAL A 176 23.56 1.42 46.02
N ALA A 177 22.90 2.54 45.75
CA ALA A 177 21.76 2.61 44.85
C ALA A 177 22.21 2.81 43.39
N TYR A 178 21.74 1.91 42.53
CA TYR A 178 21.90 1.95 41.08
C TYR A 178 20.55 2.27 40.43
N LYS A 179 20.55 2.54 39.12
CA LYS A 179 19.35 2.77 38.33
C LYS A 179 19.42 1.95 37.05
N ASN A 180 18.34 1.24 36.72
CA ASN A 180 18.20 0.63 35.41
C ASN A 180 17.96 1.74 34.39
N ASN A 181 19.04 2.22 33.77
CA ASN A 181 19.01 3.24 32.73
C ASN A 181 18.76 2.67 31.33
N THR A 182 18.42 1.39 31.20
CA THR A 182 17.97 0.80 29.93
C THR A 182 16.46 0.96 29.78
N ASP A 183 15.98 1.03 28.54
CA ASP A 183 14.54 1.08 28.22
C ASP A 183 13.82 -0.27 28.44
N ARG A 184 14.48 -1.27 29.04
CA ARG A 184 14.02 -2.66 29.15
C ARG A 184 14.24 -3.21 30.57
N PRO A 185 13.49 -4.24 31.00
CA PRO A 185 13.79 -4.92 32.25
C PRO A 185 15.17 -5.58 32.18
N ILE A 186 15.94 -5.51 33.27
CA ILE A 186 17.17 -6.30 33.44
C ILE A 186 16.95 -7.36 34.53
N CYS A 187 17.69 -8.46 34.49
CA CYS A 187 17.75 -9.40 35.61
C CYS A 187 19.09 -9.25 36.31
N ILE A 188 19.10 -9.15 37.64
CA ILE A 188 20.33 -9.26 38.41
C ILE A 188 20.47 -10.68 38.97
N SER A 189 21.71 -11.14 39.10
CA SER A 189 22.07 -12.32 39.87
C SER A 189 23.30 -11.97 40.70
N VAL A 190 23.14 -11.91 42.02
CA VAL A 190 24.22 -11.60 42.95
C VAL A 190 24.42 -12.77 43.90
N THR A 191 25.66 -13.23 44.01
CA THR A 191 26.05 -14.34 44.90
C THR A 191 27.16 -13.89 45.82
N TYR A 192 27.01 -14.16 47.12
CA TYR A 192 28.08 -14.09 48.10
C TYR A 192 28.44 -15.52 48.53
N GLN A 193 29.72 -15.88 48.43
CA GLN A 193 30.24 -17.23 48.68
C GLN A 193 31.57 -17.15 49.42
N GLU A 194 31.66 -17.81 50.57
CA GLU A 194 32.90 -17.88 51.35
C GLU A 194 33.16 -19.31 51.87
N LEU A 195 34.45 -19.66 52.01
CA LEU A 195 34.92 -20.95 52.52
C LEU A 195 35.58 -20.71 53.87
N VAL A 196 34.89 -21.04 54.96
CA VAL A 196 35.30 -20.67 56.32
C VAL A 196 35.07 -21.80 57.32
N ILE A 197 35.71 -21.70 58.49
CA ILE A 197 35.63 -22.70 59.56
C ILE A 197 35.01 -22.05 60.81
N ARG A 198 33.66 -22.00 60.82
CA ARG A 198 32.74 -21.52 61.88
C ARG A 198 32.50 -20.00 61.96
N ASP A 199 31.39 -19.67 62.63
CA ASP A 199 30.89 -18.33 63.02
C ASP A 199 30.66 -17.31 61.90
N TRP A 200 29.98 -17.72 60.81
CA TRP A 200 29.69 -16.87 59.65
C TRP A 200 28.19 -16.68 59.40
N TYR A 201 27.79 -15.47 59.03
CA TYR A 201 26.50 -15.22 58.39
C TYR A 201 26.58 -14.18 57.26
N ALA A 202 25.66 -14.28 56.31
CA ALA A 202 25.38 -13.30 55.27
C ALA A 202 23.88 -13.26 54.98
N LEU A 203 23.25 -12.11 55.21
CA LEU A 203 21.88 -11.82 54.80
C LEU A 203 21.91 -10.84 53.63
N MET A 204 21.18 -11.12 52.57
CA MET A 204 21.10 -10.30 51.37
C MET A 204 19.64 -9.94 51.08
N ALA A 205 19.37 -8.68 50.73
CA ALA A 205 18.05 -8.23 50.28
C ALA A 205 18.16 -7.33 49.05
N LEU A 206 17.39 -7.62 48.01
CA LEU A 206 17.24 -6.73 46.86
C LEU A 206 16.14 -5.72 47.14
N ASN A 207 16.53 -4.46 47.24
CA ASN A 207 15.63 -3.33 47.34
C ASN A 207 15.39 -2.73 45.94
N ILE A 208 14.12 -2.45 45.60
CA ILE A 208 13.72 -1.76 44.37
C ILE A 208 12.80 -0.61 44.76
N ASN A 209 13.15 0.61 44.34
CA ASN A 209 12.43 1.86 44.63
C ASN A 209 12.12 2.05 46.13
N GLY A 210 13.06 1.70 47.01
CA GLY A 210 12.91 1.84 48.47
C GLY A 210 12.17 0.70 49.16
N ARG A 211 11.75 -0.35 48.44
CA ARG A 211 11.09 -1.54 49.02
C ARG A 211 11.94 -2.78 48.80
N ASP A 212 12.12 -3.57 49.85
CA ASP A 212 12.75 -4.89 49.72
C ASP A 212 11.77 -5.84 49.01
N ILE A 213 12.24 -6.48 47.93
CA ILE A 213 11.45 -7.34 47.04
C ILE A 213 11.83 -8.82 47.19
N VAL A 214 13.12 -9.09 47.42
CA VAL A 214 13.67 -10.44 47.58
C VAL A 214 14.61 -10.45 48.77
N TYR A 215 14.46 -11.45 49.63
CA TYR A 215 15.35 -11.71 50.77
C TYR A 215 16.01 -13.08 50.61
N SER A 216 17.27 -13.18 51.03
CA SER A 216 18.04 -14.41 51.05
C SER A 216 18.85 -14.50 52.34
N GLY A 217 18.74 -15.64 53.00
CA GLY A 217 19.56 -15.99 54.15
C GLY A 217 20.69 -16.94 53.74
N THR A 218 21.53 -17.28 54.70
CA THR A 218 22.62 -18.24 54.50
C THR A 218 22.11 -19.65 54.26
N SER A 219 22.53 -20.27 53.16
CA SER A 219 22.62 -21.72 53.07
C SER A 219 24.00 -22.15 53.54
N MET A 220 24.05 -22.99 54.59
CA MET A 220 25.27 -23.61 55.09
C MET A 220 25.32 -25.07 54.65
N SER A 221 26.42 -25.47 54.02
CA SER A 221 26.70 -26.86 53.65
C SER A 221 28.02 -27.30 54.28
N ALA A 222 28.00 -28.40 55.03
CA ALA A 222 29.21 -28.99 55.61
C ALA A 222 29.69 -30.15 54.73
N HIS A 223 30.93 -30.08 54.25
CA HIS A 223 31.58 -31.15 53.50
C HIS A 223 33.05 -31.27 53.90
N GLU A 224 33.49 -32.47 54.27
CA GLU A 224 34.90 -32.82 54.58
C GLU A 224 35.64 -31.81 55.49
N GLY A 225 34.96 -31.31 56.54
CA GLY A 225 35.55 -30.39 57.52
C GLY A 225 35.57 -28.91 57.13
N THR A 226 35.13 -28.57 55.91
CA THR A 226 34.91 -27.18 55.46
C THR A 226 33.41 -26.84 55.55
N ILE A 227 33.08 -25.64 56.02
CA ILE A 227 31.72 -25.10 55.91
C ILE A 227 31.71 -24.17 54.70
N GLU A 228 30.96 -24.56 53.68
CA GLU A 228 30.66 -23.68 52.57
C GLU A 228 29.40 -22.87 52.87
N SER A 229 29.55 -21.57 52.68
CA SER A 229 28.64 -20.55 53.17
C SER A 229 28.22 -19.67 51.99
N ARG A 230 26.94 -19.76 51.59
CA ARG A 230 26.41 -19.08 50.41
C ARG A 230 25.15 -18.28 50.73
N ALA A 231 25.05 -17.10 50.13
CA ALA A 231 23.82 -16.33 50.02
C ALA A 231 23.68 -15.87 48.55
N PHE A 232 22.45 -15.81 48.04
CA PHE A 232 22.21 -15.41 46.65
C PHE A 232 20.88 -14.68 46.50
N VAL A 233 20.85 -13.62 45.69
CA VAL A 233 19.64 -12.87 45.36
C VAL A 233 19.59 -12.68 43.85
N THR A 234 18.43 -12.97 43.26
CA THR A 234 18.12 -12.66 41.87
C THR A 234 16.77 -11.95 41.81
N GLY A 235 16.61 -11.07 40.83
CA GLY A 235 15.38 -10.31 40.64
C GLY A 235 15.37 -9.49 39.36
N VAL A 236 14.17 -9.22 38.87
CA VAL A 236 13.94 -8.41 37.67
C VAL A 236 13.78 -6.95 38.08
N ILE A 237 14.60 -6.07 37.51
CA ILE A 237 14.57 -4.63 37.75
C ILE A 237 13.83 -3.96 36.57
N PRO A 238 12.67 -3.31 36.80
CA PRO A 238 11.94 -2.60 35.74
C PRO A 238 12.78 -1.48 35.09
N PRO A 239 12.46 -1.07 33.84
CA PRO A 239 13.06 0.12 33.22
C PRO A 239 12.91 1.35 34.13
N GLY A 240 13.97 2.15 34.25
CA GLY A 240 13.98 3.38 35.02
C GLY A 240 13.94 3.22 36.55
N ALA A 241 13.73 2.02 37.09
CA ALA A 241 13.69 1.78 38.53
C ALA A 241 15.08 1.92 39.17
N SER A 242 15.12 2.39 40.41
CA SER A 242 16.32 2.33 41.24
C SER A 242 16.35 1.02 42.03
N TYR A 243 17.53 0.44 42.20
CA TYR A 243 17.75 -0.81 42.91
C TYR A 243 19.03 -0.76 43.72
N SER A 244 19.05 -1.45 44.86
CA SER A 244 20.25 -1.65 45.68
C SER A 244 20.22 -3.05 46.30
N LEU A 245 21.39 -3.53 46.69
CA LEU A 245 21.52 -4.75 47.46
C LEU A 245 21.90 -4.40 48.89
N SER A 246 20.98 -4.53 49.83
CA SER A 246 21.31 -4.53 51.25
C SER A 246 22.03 -5.83 51.57
N MET A 247 23.20 -5.76 52.23
CA MET A 247 23.91 -6.95 52.68
C MET A 247 24.44 -6.76 54.10
N TYR A 248 24.21 -7.76 54.95
CA TYR A 248 24.70 -7.80 56.32
C TYR A 248 25.50 -9.08 56.51
N THR A 249 26.80 -8.94 56.71
CA THR A 249 27.75 -10.03 56.95
C THR A 249 28.77 -9.59 57.99
N ASN A 250 29.35 -10.55 58.71
CA ASN A 250 30.44 -10.33 59.65
C ASN A 250 31.84 -10.51 59.03
N HIS A 251 31.94 -10.61 57.70
CA HIS A 251 33.18 -10.80 56.94
C HIS A 251 33.40 -9.71 55.88
N ASP A 252 34.65 -9.54 55.45
CA ASP A 252 35.03 -8.53 54.46
C ASP A 252 34.46 -8.85 53.06
N ILE A 253 34.02 -7.81 52.36
CA ILE A 253 33.40 -7.91 51.03
C ILE A 253 34.47 -7.60 49.97
N THR A 254 34.75 -8.58 49.11
CA THR A 254 35.77 -8.53 48.06
C THR A 254 35.19 -9.00 46.72
N SER A 255 35.86 -8.72 45.61
CA SER A 255 35.50 -9.30 44.29
C SER A 255 35.79 -10.81 44.19
N GLY A 256 36.45 -11.41 45.19
CA GLY A 256 36.66 -12.86 45.27
C GLY A 256 35.47 -13.63 45.85
N ASN A 257 34.76 -13.04 46.83
CA ASN A 257 33.63 -13.66 47.54
C ASN A 257 32.26 -13.08 47.15
N LEU A 258 32.18 -11.86 46.58
CA LEU A 258 30.96 -11.33 45.94
C LEU A 258 31.07 -11.41 44.42
N ARG A 259 30.02 -11.86 43.73
CA ARG A 259 29.88 -11.77 42.26
C ARG A 259 28.54 -11.17 41.90
N TRP A 260 28.52 -10.25 40.94
CA TRP A 260 27.32 -9.54 40.50
C TRP A 260 27.21 -9.57 38.98
N TYR A 261 26.15 -10.23 38.49
CA TYR A 261 25.84 -10.33 37.07
C TYR A 261 24.55 -9.60 36.73
N GLU A 262 24.54 -8.92 35.59
CA GLU A 262 23.36 -8.24 35.04
C GLU A 262 23.07 -8.74 33.63
N LEU A 263 21.86 -9.30 33.43
CA LEU A 263 21.32 -9.64 32.12
C LEU A 263 20.73 -8.36 31.51
N SER A 264 21.48 -7.74 30.60
CA SER A 264 21.18 -6.42 30.01
C SER A 264 21.55 -6.32 28.53
#